data_AF-A0A352Z3K5-F1
#
_entry.id   AF-A0A352Z3K5-F1
#
_cell.length_a   1.000
_cell.length_b   1.000
_cell.length_c   1.000
_cell.angle_alpha   90.00
_cell.angle_beta   90.00
_cell.angle_gamma   90.00
#
_symmetry.space_group_name_H-M   'P 1'
#
loop_
_entity.id
_entity.type
_entity.pdbx_description
1 polymer ?
#
loop_
_entity_poly.entity_id
_entity_poly.type
_entity_poly.pdbx_seq_one_letter_code
_entity_poly.pdbx_strand_id
1 'polypeptide(L)'
;MTAYVFPGQGAQFPGMGKDLYERSPLAKELFEKANLILGFRITDVMFYGSDEDLRQTKVTQPSIFLHSVILASVQGDNFRPGMVAGHSLGEFSALVANQALSFEDGLRLVYGRAAAMQKACEISPSSMAAIIGLDDRIVEETCAEISEIVVPANYNSPGQIVISGSNEGIDRAIEILKTRGAKRALRLQVGGAFHSPLMEPAREELEETIRNTKFNKPVCPVYQNVDAMPSVDPDRIRTNLVAQLTSPVKWTQSVENMIA
;
A
#
# COMPACT_ATOMS: atom_id res chain seq x y z
N MET A 1 -17.44 8.45 -16.01
CA MET A 1 -15.97 8.39 -15.88
C MET A 1 -15.65 7.13 -15.07
N THR A 2 -14.63 6.35 -15.43
CA THR A 2 -14.33 5.06 -14.76
C THR A 2 -13.13 5.20 -13.84
N ALA A 3 -13.27 4.79 -12.59
CA ALA A 3 -12.18 4.69 -11.63
C ALA A 3 -11.56 3.29 -11.65
N TYR A 4 -10.23 3.21 -11.66
CA TYR A 4 -9.51 1.95 -11.47
C TYR A 4 -8.82 1.98 -10.11
N VAL A 5 -9.11 0.97 -9.29
CA VAL A 5 -8.57 0.85 -7.94
C VAL A 5 -7.61 -0.33 -7.84
N PHE A 6 -6.50 -0.11 -7.15
CA PHE A 6 -5.42 -1.07 -7.03
C PHE A 6 -5.28 -1.56 -5.58
N PRO A 7 -5.29 -2.89 -5.33
CA PRO A 7 -5.24 -3.44 -3.99
C PRO A 7 -3.86 -3.28 -3.35
N GLY A 8 -3.86 -3.24 -2.01
CA GLY A 8 -2.64 -3.25 -1.19
C GLY A 8 -2.23 -4.65 -0.74
N GLN A 9 -1.32 -4.71 0.23
CA GLN A 9 -0.87 -5.94 0.87
C GLN A 9 -2.03 -6.72 1.51
N GLY A 10 -2.03 -8.04 1.37
CA GLY A 10 -3.10 -8.95 1.80
C GLY A 10 -3.93 -9.52 0.66
N ALA A 11 -3.77 -8.99 -0.57
CA ALA A 11 -4.46 -9.46 -1.77
C ALA A 11 -3.67 -10.53 -2.57
N GLN A 12 -2.48 -10.90 -2.13
CA GLN A 12 -1.66 -11.94 -2.78
C GLN A 12 -2.28 -13.34 -2.59
N PHE A 13 -2.12 -14.21 -3.59
CA PHE A 13 -2.57 -15.60 -3.54
C PHE A 13 -1.68 -16.51 -4.40
N PRO A 14 -1.50 -17.80 -4.04
CA PRO A 14 -0.74 -18.76 -4.83
C PRO A 14 -1.26 -18.89 -6.26
N GLY A 15 -0.36 -18.88 -7.24
CA GLY A 15 -0.71 -18.96 -8.66
C GLY A 15 -1.02 -17.62 -9.32
N MET A 16 -0.97 -16.51 -8.59
CA MET A 16 -1.28 -15.18 -9.12
C MET A 16 -0.42 -14.81 -10.34
N GLY A 17 -1.05 -14.39 -11.42
CA GLY A 17 -0.38 -13.88 -12.62
C GLY A 17 0.17 -14.96 -13.56
N LYS A 18 0.04 -16.24 -13.20
CA LYS A 18 0.48 -17.36 -14.05
C LYS A 18 -0.31 -17.41 -15.36
N ASP A 19 -1.62 -17.22 -15.29
CA ASP A 19 -2.50 -17.16 -16.45
C ASP A 19 -2.17 -15.99 -17.37
N LEU A 20 -1.85 -14.82 -16.81
CA LEU A 20 -1.36 -13.65 -17.56
C LEU A 20 -0.05 -13.99 -18.28
N TYR A 21 0.92 -14.56 -17.56
CA TYR A 21 2.22 -14.96 -18.09
C TYR A 21 2.09 -15.95 -19.26
N GLU A 22 1.20 -16.92 -19.16
CA GLU A 22 1.01 -17.96 -20.19
C GLU A 22 0.25 -17.45 -21.42
N ARG A 23 -0.67 -16.49 -21.25
CA ARG A 23 -1.60 -16.07 -22.32
C ARG A 23 -1.18 -14.80 -23.05
N SER A 24 -0.31 -13.98 -22.47
CA SER A 24 0.09 -12.69 -23.04
C SER A 24 1.60 -12.58 -23.22
N PRO A 25 2.09 -12.41 -24.46
CA PRO A 25 3.51 -12.16 -24.72
C PRO A 25 4.06 -10.94 -23.96
N LEU A 26 3.26 -9.88 -23.86
CA LEU A 26 3.63 -8.68 -23.10
C LEU A 26 3.73 -8.96 -21.60
N ALA A 27 2.79 -9.72 -21.03
CA ALA A 27 2.89 -10.11 -19.62
C ALA A 27 4.15 -10.93 -19.36
N LYS A 28 4.42 -11.91 -20.23
CA LYS A 28 5.63 -12.73 -20.15
C LYS A 28 6.90 -11.87 -20.15
N GLU A 29 7.00 -10.91 -21.07
CA GLU A 29 8.12 -9.98 -21.15
C GLU A 29 8.28 -9.18 -19.85
N LEU A 30 7.19 -8.58 -19.34
CA LEU A 30 7.23 -7.76 -18.12
C LEU A 30 7.58 -8.58 -16.87
N PHE A 31 7.09 -9.82 -16.76
CA PHE A 31 7.46 -10.72 -15.68
C PHE A 31 8.94 -11.15 -15.76
N GLU A 32 9.46 -11.48 -16.94
CA GLU A 32 10.89 -11.80 -17.07
C GLU A 32 11.78 -10.58 -16.81
N LYS A 33 11.34 -9.39 -17.23
CA LYS A 33 12.00 -8.13 -16.89
C LYS A 33 12.00 -7.88 -15.38
N ALA A 34 10.91 -8.20 -14.69
CA ALA A 34 10.85 -8.12 -13.23
C ALA A 34 11.83 -9.08 -12.57
N ASN A 35 11.94 -10.32 -13.06
CA ASN A 35 12.93 -11.29 -12.56
C ASN A 35 14.36 -10.74 -12.67
N LEU A 36 14.70 -10.09 -13.79
CA LEU A 36 16.00 -9.46 -13.99
C LEU A 36 16.23 -8.28 -13.04
N ILE A 37 15.25 -7.39 -12.86
CA ILE A 37 15.35 -6.22 -11.98
C ILE A 37 15.52 -6.64 -10.52
N LEU A 38 14.78 -7.65 -10.07
CA LEU A 38 14.82 -8.14 -8.70
C LEU A 38 16.04 -9.03 -8.42
N GLY A 39 16.67 -9.59 -9.45
CA GLY A 39 17.81 -10.50 -9.32
C GLY A 39 17.42 -11.90 -8.84
N PHE A 40 16.14 -12.23 -8.79
CA PHE A 40 15.63 -13.57 -8.50
C PHE A 40 14.32 -13.83 -9.25
N ARG A 41 13.95 -15.11 -9.37
CA ARG A 41 12.74 -15.53 -10.08
C ARG A 41 11.50 -15.35 -9.20
N ILE A 42 11.00 -14.13 -9.08
CA ILE A 42 9.75 -13.86 -8.35
C ILE A 42 8.56 -14.61 -8.96
N THR A 43 8.58 -14.85 -10.28
CA THR A 43 7.56 -15.64 -10.98
C THR A 43 7.43 -17.04 -10.40
N ASP A 44 8.52 -17.69 -10.01
CA ASP A 44 8.47 -19.05 -9.50
C ASP A 44 7.73 -19.09 -8.16
N VAL A 45 7.94 -18.07 -7.32
CA VAL A 45 7.21 -17.89 -6.05
C VAL A 45 5.75 -17.52 -6.30
N MET A 46 5.47 -16.58 -7.22
CA MET A 46 4.10 -16.17 -7.55
C MET A 46 3.25 -17.33 -8.09
N PHE A 47 3.84 -18.18 -8.94
CA PHE A 47 3.10 -19.20 -9.68
C PHE A 47 2.98 -20.53 -8.94
N TYR A 48 3.97 -20.87 -8.11
CA TYR A 48 4.09 -22.19 -7.50
C TYR A 48 4.38 -22.16 -5.99
N GLY A 49 4.67 -20.98 -5.43
CA GLY A 49 4.93 -20.81 -4.02
C GLY A 49 3.69 -21.00 -3.15
N SER A 50 3.93 -21.25 -1.86
CA SER A 50 2.90 -21.34 -0.84
C SER A 50 2.44 -19.95 -0.37
N ASP A 51 1.37 -19.92 0.44
CA ASP A 51 0.96 -18.70 1.15
C ASP A 51 2.09 -18.13 2.04
N GLU A 52 2.93 -18.99 2.61
CA GLU A 52 4.05 -18.57 3.45
C GLU A 52 5.15 -17.92 2.61
N ASP A 53 5.46 -18.48 1.43
CA ASP A 53 6.44 -17.90 0.52
C ASP A 53 6.00 -16.51 0.03
N LEU A 54 4.71 -16.36 -0.27
CA LEU A 54 4.12 -15.08 -0.67
C LEU A 54 4.04 -14.06 0.45
N ARG A 55 4.14 -14.47 1.72
CA ARG A 55 4.20 -13.58 2.90
C ARG A 55 5.61 -13.12 3.22
N GLN A 56 6.64 -13.64 2.54
CA GLN A 56 7.99 -13.11 2.68
C GLN A 56 8.00 -11.64 2.28
N THR A 57 8.68 -10.81 3.08
CA THR A 57 8.74 -9.35 2.91
C THR A 57 9.12 -8.95 1.49
N LYS A 58 10.20 -9.53 0.97
CA LYS A 58 10.73 -9.22 -0.37
C LYS A 58 9.84 -9.69 -1.53
N VAL A 59 8.80 -10.47 -1.25
CA VAL A 59 7.91 -11.08 -2.25
C VAL A 59 6.55 -10.39 -2.24
N THR A 60 5.96 -10.20 -1.06
CA THR A 60 4.56 -9.78 -0.91
C THR A 60 4.24 -8.53 -1.74
N GLN A 61 4.99 -7.44 -1.53
CA GLN A 61 4.70 -6.18 -2.20
C GLN A 61 5.00 -6.21 -3.70
N PRO A 62 6.18 -6.69 -4.16
CA PRO A 62 6.44 -6.84 -5.58
C PRO A 62 5.44 -7.74 -6.30
N SER A 63 4.98 -8.85 -5.70
CA SER A 63 4.02 -9.75 -6.35
C SER A 63 2.69 -9.05 -6.66
N ILE A 64 2.12 -8.33 -5.69
CA ILE A 64 0.86 -7.60 -5.86
C ILE A 64 1.03 -6.46 -6.86
N PHE A 65 2.15 -5.74 -6.79
CA PHE A 65 2.47 -4.68 -7.75
C PHE A 65 2.56 -5.23 -9.18
N LEU A 66 3.32 -6.31 -9.39
CA LEU A 66 3.52 -6.90 -10.71
C LEU A 66 2.20 -7.39 -11.30
N HIS A 67 1.42 -8.14 -10.53
CA HIS A 67 0.11 -8.60 -10.99
C HIS A 67 -0.79 -7.44 -11.41
N SER A 68 -0.91 -6.42 -10.56
CA SER A 68 -1.76 -5.25 -10.78
C SER A 68 -1.36 -4.46 -12.03
N VAL A 69 -0.06 -4.15 -12.15
CA VAL A 69 0.45 -3.35 -13.26
C VAL A 69 0.44 -4.12 -14.57
N ILE A 70 0.83 -5.40 -14.55
CA ILE A 70 0.85 -6.22 -15.77
C ILE A 70 -0.59 -6.44 -16.27
N LEU A 71 -1.55 -6.68 -15.38
CA LEU A 71 -2.96 -6.77 -15.75
C LEU A 71 -3.49 -5.47 -16.39
N ALA A 72 -3.08 -4.30 -15.88
CA ALA A 72 -3.41 -3.02 -16.50
C ALA A 72 -2.75 -2.87 -17.89
N SER A 73 -1.47 -3.22 -18.01
CA SER A 73 -0.70 -3.13 -19.25
C SER A 73 -1.26 -4.01 -20.37
N VAL A 74 -1.64 -5.26 -20.08
CA VAL A 74 -2.16 -6.17 -21.12
C VAL A 74 -3.55 -5.82 -21.62
N GLN A 75 -4.28 -4.96 -20.90
CA GLN A 75 -5.55 -4.44 -21.40
C GLN A 75 -5.37 -3.42 -22.54
N GLY A 76 -4.17 -2.84 -22.68
CA GLY A 76 -3.82 -1.92 -23.78
C GLY A 76 -4.85 -0.80 -23.91
N ASP A 77 -5.39 -0.62 -25.13
CA ASP A 77 -6.36 0.43 -25.45
C ASP A 77 -7.70 0.32 -24.68
N ASN A 78 -7.99 -0.82 -24.05
CA ASN A 78 -9.17 -1.00 -23.21
C ASN A 78 -8.98 -0.40 -21.80
N PHE A 79 -7.74 -0.16 -21.38
CA PHE A 79 -7.44 0.48 -20.11
C PHE A 79 -7.51 2.00 -20.26
N ARG A 80 -8.69 2.58 -20.01
CA ARG A 80 -8.97 4.02 -20.15
C ARG A 80 -9.45 4.61 -18.82
N PRO A 81 -8.55 4.75 -17.82
CA PRO A 81 -8.94 5.32 -16.53
C PRO A 81 -9.30 6.79 -16.68
N GLY A 82 -10.44 7.18 -16.11
CA GLY A 82 -10.73 8.59 -15.85
C GLY A 82 -10.11 9.08 -14.55
N MET A 83 -9.81 8.14 -13.65
CA MET A 83 -9.10 8.36 -12.40
C MET A 83 -8.54 7.03 -11.88
N VAL A 84 -7.50 7.11 -11.05
CA VAL A 84 -6.93 5.95 -10.36
C VAL A 84 -6.74 6.22 -8.87
N ALA A 85 -6.81 5.16 -8.08
CA ALA A 85 -6.41 5.17 -6.67
C ALA A 85 -5.83 3.81 -6.31
N GLY A 86 -5.01 3.72 -5.28
CA GLY A 86 -4.59 2.43 -4.77
C GLY A 86 -4.37 2.45 -3.28
N HIS A 87 -4.65 1.34 -2.62
CA HIS A 87 -4.59 1.25 -1.17
C HIS A 87 -3.15 0.95 -0.72
N SER A 88 -2.51 1.89 -0.02
CA SER A 88 -1.12 1.76 0.44
C SER A 88 -0.15 1.39 -0.70
N LEU A 89 0.32 0.15 -0.74
CA LEU A 89 1.11 -0.42 -1.85
C LEU A 89 0.45 -0.19 -3.22
N GLY A 90 -0.87 -0.32 -3.30
CA GLY A 90 -1.61 -0.14 -4.55
C GLY A 90 -1.41 1.24 -5.18
N GLU A 91 -1.04 2.27 -4.40
CA GLU A 91 -0.73 3.61 -4.94
C GLU A 91 0.42 3.55 -5.96
N PHE A 92 1.43 2.70 -5.74
CA PHE A 92 2.53 2.52 -6.70
C PHE A 92 2.03 1.88 -7.99
N SER A 93 1.12 0.90 -7.90
CA SER A 93 0.49 0.32 -9.09
C SER A 93 -0.37 1.35 -9.84
N ALA A 94 -1.11 2.19 -9.12
CA ALA A 94 -1.89 3.28 -9.70
C ALA A 94 -1.01 4.29 -10.45
N LEU A 95 0.13 4.67 -9.85
CA LEU A 95 1.09 5.60 -10.45
C LEU A 95 1.79 5.05 -11.70
N VAL A 96 2.00 3.74 -11.78
CA VAL A 96 2.51 3.13 -13.02
C VAL A 96 1.39 3.00 -14.05
N ALA A 97 0.20 2.58 -13.63
CA ALA A 97 -0.93 2.40 -14.53
C ALA A 97 -1.40 3.73 -15.19
N ASN A 98 -1.28 4.86 -14.48
CA ASN A 98 -1.58 6.18 -15.04
C ASN A 98 -0.36 6.87 -15.69
N GLN A 99 0.76 6.16 -15.83
CA GLN A 99 2.00 6.61 -16.47
C GLN A 99 2.77 7.72 -15.73
N ALA A 100 2.43 8.03 -14.46
CA ALA A 100 3.25 8.90 -13.62
C ALA A 100 4.63 8.30 -13.38
N LEU A 101 4.71 6.98 -13.22
CA LEU A 101 5.95 6.22 -13.05
C LEU A 101 6.14 5.21 -14.18
N SER A 102 7.41 4.91 -14.50
CA SER A 102 7.74 3.75 -15.34
C SER A 102 7.51 2.44 -14.58
N PHE A 103 7.36 1.33 -15.31
CA PHE A 103 7.26 -0.01 -14.71
C PHE A 103 8.49 -0.32 -13.85
N GLU A 104 9.68 -0.03 -14.37
CA GLU A 104 10.94 -0.34 -13.72
C GLU A 104 11.16 0.49 -12.47
N ASP A 105 10.86 1.78 -12.52
CA ASP A 105 11.00 2.65 -11.35
C ASP A 105 9.96 2.30 -10.29
N GLY A 106 8.72 2.02 -10.70
CA GLY A 106 7.68 1.52 -9.79
C GLY A 106 8.11 0.23 -9.08
N LEU A 107 8.67 -0.74 -9.82
CA LEU A 107 9.14 -2.00 -9.25
C LEU A 107 10.30 -1.80 -8.28
N ARG A 108 11.30 -0.97 -8.64
CA ARG A 108 12.44 -0.65 -7.76
C ARG A 108 12.00 0.03 -6.49
N LEU A 109 11.08 1.00 -6.59
CA LEU A 109 10.50 1.69 -5.44
C LEU A 109 9.73 0.74 -4.53
N VAL A 110 8.90 -0.14 -5.09
CA VAL A 110 8.15 -1.13 -4.30
C VAL A 110 9.09 -2.12 -3.60
N TYR A 111 10.14 -2.57 -4.29
CA TYR A 111 11.11 -3.47 -3.69
C TYR A 111 11.90 -2.79 -2.55
N GLY A 112 12.39 -1.57 -2.79
CA GLY A 112 13.07 -0.76 -1.77
C GLY A 112 12.16 -0.44 -0.58
N ARG A 113 10.90 -0.07 -0.84
CA ARG A 113 9.87 0.16 0.19
C ARG A 113 9.68 -1.06 1.09
N ALA A 114 9.55 -2.26 0.51
CA ALA A 114 9.37 -3.48 1.28
C ALA A 114 10.57 -3.76 2.21
N ALA A 115 11.80 -3.57 1.71
CA ALA A 115 13.01 -3.73 2.49
C ALA A 115 13.13 -2.68 3.62
N ALA A 116 12.88 -1.41 3.31
CA ALA A 116 12.94 -0.32 4.27
C ALA A 116 11.91 -0.48 5.41
N MET A 117 10.67 -0.86 5.07
CA MET A 117 9.62 -1.14 6.06
C MET A 117 10.01 -2.29 6.99
N GLN A 118 10.57 -3.37 6.46
CA GLN A 118 11.03 -4.51 7.26
C GLN A 118 12.13 -4.12 8.23
N LYS A 119 13.13 -3.36 7.77
CA LYS A 119 14.20 -2.84 8.61
C LYS A 119 13.65 -1.95 9.73
N ALA A 120 12.66 -1.10 9.45
CA ALA A 120 11.99 -0.32 10.49
C ALA A 120 11.27 -1.20 11.54
N CYS A 121 10.60 -2.28 11.10
CA CYS A 121 9.99 -3.26 12.00
C CYS A 121 11.02 -3.97 12.90
N GLU A 122 12.21 -4.25 12.38
CA GLU A 122 13.31 -4.87 13.14
C GLU A 122 13.91 -3.93 14.18
N ILE A 123 13.93 -2.62 13.90
CA ILE A 123 14.41 -1.59 14.84
C ILE A 123 13.44 -1.45 16.02
N SER A 124 12.12 -1.43 15.76
CA SER A 124 11.11 -1.19 16.79
C SER A 124 9.96 -2.20 16.69
N PRO A 125 9.94 -3.23 17.58
CA PRO A 125 8.84 -4.17 17.67
C PRO A 125 7.51 -3.44 17.90
N SER A 126 6.60 -3.61 16.96
CA SER A 126 5.38 -2.82 16.85
C SER A 126 4.26 -3.63 16.20
N SER A 127 3.04 -3.10 16.17
CA SER A 127 1.89 -3.86 15.64
C SER A 127 0.79 -2.97 15.09
N MET A 128 -0.25 -3.62 14.58
CA MET A 128 -1.47 -2.99 14.10
C MET A 128 -2.68 -3.73 14.66
N ALA A 129 -3.82 -3.05 14.76
CA ALA A 129 -5.09 -3.65 15.15
C ALA A 129 -6.26 -3.13 14.31
N ALA A 130 -7.17 -4.03 13.93
CA ALA A 130 -8.42 -3.68 13.28
C ALA A 130 -9.48 -3.36 14.33
N ILE A 131 -10.12 -2.20 14.16
CA ILE A 131 -11.20 -1.67 15.00
C ILE A 131 -12.47 -1.62 14.15
N ILE A 132 -13.51 -2.29 14.63
CA ILE A 132 -14.77 -2.49 13.90
C ILE A 132 -15.94 -1.95 14.70
N GLY A 133 -16.79 -1.17 14.03
CA GLY A 133 -18.06 -0.69 14.56
C GLY A 133 -17.96 0.57 15.41
N LEU A 134 -16.93 1.41 15.21
CA LEU A 134 -16.81 2.74 15.82
C LEU A 134 -16.58 3.81 14.77
N ASP A 135 -17.09 5.00 15.03
CA ASP A 135 -16.81 6.19 14.22
C ASP A 135 -15.33 6.59 14.32
N ASP A 136 -14.81 7.14 13.22
CA ASP A 136 -13.42 7.62 13.06
C ASP A 136 -12.98 8.49 14.24
N ARG A 137 -13.84 9.43 14.63
CA ARG A 137 -13.60 10.37 15.72
C ARG A 137 -13.32 9.68 17.06
N ILE A 138 -14.06 8.62 17.40
CA ILE A 138 -13.88 7.91 18.68
C ILE A 138 -12.51 7.22 18.70
N VAL A 139 -12.08 6.66 17.56
CA VAL A 139 -10.78 6.00 17.43
C VAL A 139 -9.64 7.02 17.50
N GLU A 140 -9.79 8.16 16.82
CA GLU A 140 -8.85 9.28 16.86
C GLU A 140 -8.67 9.84 18.28
N GLU A 141 -9.76 10.17 18.97
CA GLU A 141 -9.75 10.67 20.36
C GLU A 141 -9.08 9.65 21.28
N THR A 142 -9.39 8.35 21.13
CA THR A 142 -8.78 7.30 21.94
C THR A 142 -7.28 7.17 21.71
N CYS A 143 -6.82 7.26 20.46
CA CYS A 143 -5.38 7.21 20.16
C CYS A 143 -4.65 8.43 20.76
N ALA A 144 -5.26 9.61 20.71
CA ALA A 144 -4.68 10.85 21.25
C ALA A 144 -4.59 10.89 22.78
N GLU A 145 -5.41 10.10 23.48
CA GLU A 145 -5.37 9.98 24.95
C GLU A 145 -4.26 9.05 25.46
N ILE A 146 -3.69 8.22 24.59
CA ILE A 146 -2.67 7.23 24.94
C ILE A 146 -1.28 7.86 24.82
N SER A 147 -0.44 7.66 25.85
CA SER A 147 0.92 8.20 25.91
C SER A 147 1.90 7.52 24.95
N GLU A 148 1.69 6.23 24.69
CA GLU A 148 2.51 5.47 23.76
C GLU A 148 2.11 5.78 22.32
N ILE A 149 3.02 5.51 21.38
CA ILE A 149 2.74 5.73 19.95
C ILE A 149 1.63 4.78 19.50
N VAL A 150 0.46 5.32 19.21
CA VAL A 150 -0.64 4.63 18.53
C VAL A 150 -1.45 5.66 17.74
N VAL A 151 -1.71 5.38 16.47
CA VAL A 151 -2.42 6.30 15.56
C VAL A 151 -3.39 5.54 14.66
N PRO A 152 -4.45 6.19 14.15
CA PRO A 152 -5.20 5.68 13.01
C PRO A 152 -4.28 5.57 11.79
N ALA A 153 -4.19 4.36 11.24
CA ALA A 153 -3.30 4.00 10.15
C ALA A 153 -4.04 3.85 8.82
N ASN A 154 -5.27 3.34 8.86
CA ASN A 154 -6.11 3.14 7.68
C ASN A 154 -7.57 3.42 8.00
N TYR A 155 -8.20 4.31 7.24
CA TYR A 155 -9.65 4.53 7.22
C TYR A 155 -10.21 3.78 6.02
N ASN A 156 -10.64 2.53 6.22
CA ASN A 156 -10.95 1.62 5.10
C ASN A 156 -12.41 1.72 4.63
N SER A 157 -13.33 1.91 5.57
CA SER A 157 -14.74 2.17 5.32
C SER A 157 -15.37 2.71 6.61
N PRO A 158 -16.60 3.27 6.56
CA PRO A 158 -17.31 3.68 7.76
C PRO A 158 -17.39 2.53 8.78
N GLY A 159 -16.84 2.76 9.97
CA GLY A 159 -16.79 1.74 11.02
C GLY A 159 -15.69 0.68 10.87
N GLN A 160 -14.76 0.81 9.92
CA GLN A 160 -13.63 -0.11 9.76
C GLN A 160 -12.31 0.64 9.66
N ILE A 161 -11.59 0.68 10.78
CA ILE A 161 -10.33 1.41 10.93
C ILE A 161 -9.24 0.44 11.32
N VAL A 162 -8.02 0.72 10.90
CA VAL A 162 -6.83 0.07 11.45
C VAL A 162 -6.04 1.11 12.22
N ILE A 163 -5.63 0.78 13.43
CA ILE A 163 -4.66 1.54 14.20
C ILE A 163 -3.29 0.86 14.13
N SER A 164 -2.22 1.64 14.22
CA SER A 164 -0.84 1.12 14.25
C SER A 164 0.00 1.88 15.27
N GLY A 165 0.95 1.19 15.89
CA GLY A 165 1.72 1.76 16.99
C GLY A 165 2.64 0.77 17.69
N SER A 166 3.20 1.21 18.82
CA SER A 166 3.94 0.32 19.71
C SER A 166 3.03 -0.80 20.20
N ASN A 167 3.62 -1.93 20.62
CA ASN A 167 2.85 -3.05 21.14
C ASN A 167 1.96 -2.63 22.33
N GLU A 168 2.52 -1.85 23.26
CA GLU A 168 1.81 -1.33 24.42
C GLU A 168 0.69 -0.37 24.04
N GLY A 169 0.94 0.57 23.11
CA GLY A 169 -0.08 1.51 22.64
C GLY A 169 -1.25 0.80 21.97
N ILE A 170 -0.96 -0.24 21.17
CA ILE A 170 -1.99 -1.09 20.56
C ILE A 170 -2.81 -1.84 21.61
N ASP A 171 -2.15 -2.46 22.60
CA ASP A 171 -2.86 -3.24 23.61
C ASP A 171 -3.77 -2.34 24.47
N ARG A 172 -3.28 -1.17 24.89
CA ARG A 172 -4.09 -0.15 25.60
C ARG A 172 -5.25 0.36 24.75
N ALA A 173 -5.01 0.66 23.47
CA ALA A 173 -6.06 1.13 22.57
C ALA A 173 -7.15 0.07 22.38
N ILE A 174 -6.78 -1.21 22.23
CA ILE A 174 -7.75 -2.32 22.12
C ILE A 174 -8.64 -2.39 23.36
N GLU A 175 -8.07 -2.28 24.57
CA GLU A 175 -8.84 -2.32 25.82
C GLU A 175 -9.82 -1.15 25.91
N ILE A 176 -9.36 0.08 25.68
CA ILE A 176 -10.20 1.28 25.76
C ILE A 176 -11.28 1.28 24.67
N LEU A 177 -10.94 0.92 23.43
CA LEU A 177 -11.93 0.90 22.34
C LEU A 177 -13.01 -0.14 22.55
N LYS A 178 -12.70 -1.28 23.18
CA LYS A 178 -13.72 -2.26 23.59
C LYS A 178 -14.69 -1.67 24.62
N THR A 179 -14.20 -0.93 25.62
CA THR A 179 -15.10 -0.29 26.61
C THR A 179 -15.92 0.86 26.01
N ARG A 180 -15.41 1.50 24.95
CA ARG A 180 -16.12 2.52 24.16
C ARG A 180 -17.10 1.96 23.12
N GLY A 181 -17.29 0.63 23.07
CA GLY A 181 -18.32 0.00 22.26
C GLY A 181 -17.86 -0.57 20.93
N ALA A 182 -16.54 -0.73 20.70
CA ALA A 182 -16.06 -1.45 19.52
C ALA A 182 -16.67 -2.85 19.44
N LYS A 183 -17.32 -3.16 18.31
CA LYS A 183 -17.83 -4.51 18.03
C LYS A 183 -16.69 -5.53 18.02
N ARG A 184 -15.54 -5.15 17.46
CA ARG A 184 -14.29 -5.94 17.49
C ARG A 184 -13.10 -4.98 17.57
N ALA A 185 -12.09 -5.37 18.34
CA ALA A 185 -10.77 -4.75 18.34
C ALA A 185 -9.73 -5.89 18.38
N LEU A 186 -9.03 -6.11 17.27
CA LEU A 186 -8.24 -7.32 17.02
C LEU A 186 -6.86 -6.98 16.49
N ARG A 187 -5.82 -7.49 17.15
CA ARG A 187 -4.45 -7.40 16.66
C ARG A 187 -4.31 -8.14 15.32
N LEU A 188 -3.63 -7.51 14.38
CA LEU A 188 -3.37 -8.05 13.04
C LEU A 188 -2.06 -8.86 13.05
N GLN A 189 -2.02 -9.90 12.23
CA GLN A 189 -0.82 -10.71 12.02
C GLN A 189 0.11 -10.02 11.00
N VAL A 190 0.72 -8.92 11.43
CA VAL A 190 1.64 -8.11 10.62
C VAL A 190 2.90 -7.78 11.41
N GLY A 191 4.01 -7.61 10.71
CA GLY A 191 5.34 -7.46 11.31
C GLY A 191 5.65 -6.09 11.93
N GLY A 192 4.81 -5.07 11.75
CA GLY A 192 5.06 -3.76 12.36
C GLY A 192 3.96 -2.73 12.15
N ALA A 193 4.18 -1.53 12.69
CA ALA A 193 3.23 -0.43 12.71
C ALA A 193 3.26 0.44 11.45
N PHE A 194 2.75 -0.08 10.34
CA PHE A 194 2.69 0.65 9.07
C PHE A 194 1.81 1.91 9.17
N HIS A 195 2.13 2.96 8.39
CA HIS A 195 1.37 4.22 8.39
C HIS A 195 1.35 4.91 9.77
N SER A 196 2.49 4.89 10.47
CA SER A 196 2.68 5.53 11.78
C SER A 196 4.04 6.24 11.86
N PRO A 197 4.27 7.05 12.91
CA PRO A 197 5.60 7.62 13.18
C PRO A 197 6.72 6.58 13.31
N LEU A 198 6.42 5.32 13.65
CA LEU A 198 7.43 4.26 13.75
C LEU A 198 8.01 3.84 12.38
N MET A 199 7.40 4.28 11.28
CA MET A 199 7.92 4.07 9.92
C MET A 199 8.85 5.19 9.44
N GLU A 200 9.20 6.17 10.29
CA GLU A 200 10.09 7.27 9.92
C GLU A 200 11.44 6.79 9.34
N PRO A 201 12.12 5.76 9.89
CA PRO A 201 13.35 5.24 9.27
C PRO A 201 13.14 4.70 7.86
N ALA A 202 11.98 4.06 7.60
CA ALA A 202 11.64 3.56 6.27
C ALA A 202 11.29 4.70 5.30
N ARG A 203 10.65 5.76 5.80
CA ARG A 203 10.32 6.96 5.05
C ARG A 203 11.57 7.68 4.57
N GLU A 204 12.55 7.88 5.45
CA GLU A 204 13.83 8.52 5.14
C GLU A 204 14.60 7.74 4.06
N GLU A 205 14.71 6.42 4.19
CA GLU A 205 15.41 5.57 3.22
C GLU A 205 14.71 5.59 1.85
N LEU A 206 13.38 5.56 1.83
CA LEU A 206 12.61 5.59 0.59
C LEU A 206 12.57 6.98 -0.06
N GLU A 207 12.62 8.05 0.73
CA GLU A 207 12.56 9.44 0.26
C GLU A 207 13.64 9.74 -0.77
N GLU A 208 14.89 9.35 -0.50
CA GLU A 208 16.01 9.55 -1.42
C GLU A 208 15.72 8.92 -2.79
N THR A 209 15.24 7.67 -2.79
CA THR A 209 14.92 6.94 -4.02
C THR A 209 13.72 7.57 -4.75
N ILE A 210 12.68 7.99 -4.03
CA ILE A 210 11.52 8.69 -4.61
C ILE A 210 11.94 10.01 -5.26
N ARG A 211 12.79 10.80 -4.58
CA ARG A 211 13.25 12.11 -5.07
C ARG A 211 14.12 11.99 -6.32
N ASN A 212 14.90 10.92 -6.43
CA ASN A 212 15.73 10.63 -7.59
C ASN A 212 14.97 9.94 -8.73
N THR A 213 13.72 9.51 -8.50
CA THR A 213 12.88 8.89 -9.53
C THR A 213 12.20 9.95 -10.39
N LYS A 214 12.16 9.71 -11.70
CA LYS A 214 11.44 10.58 -12.64
C LYS A 214 9.94 10.35 -12.53
N PHE A 215 9.20 11.42 -12.27
CA PHE A 215 7.73 11.44 -12.35
C PHE A 215 7.31 12.16 -13.61
N ASN A 216 6.48 11.52 -14.42
CA ASN A 216 5.85 12.14 -15.60
C ASN A 216 4.48 12.70 -15.22
N LYS A 217 3.94 13.57 -16.08
CA LYS A 217 2.54 14.00 -15.97
C LYS A 217 1.63 12.78 -16.25
N PRO A 218 0.75 12.39 -15.31
CA PRO A 218 -0.12 11.24 -15.51
C PRO A 218 -1.22 11.52 -16.54
N VAL A 219 -1.76 10.45 -17.13
CA VAL A 219 -2.85 10.54 -18.13
C VAL A 219 -4.22 10.81 -17.50
N CYS A 220 -4.36 10.59 -16.19
CA CYS A 220 -5.56 10.90 -15.42
C CYS A 220 -5.18 11.21 -13.95
N PRO A 221 -6.06 11.85 -13.17
CA PRO A 221 -5.78 12.11 -11.76
C PRO A 221 -5.56 10.84 -10.94
N VAL A 222 -4.59 10.89 -10.04
CA VAL A 222 -4.40 9.90 -8.97
C VAL A 222 -4.91 10.48 -7.65
N TYR A 223 -5.73 9.72 -6.93
CA TYR A 223 -6.15 10.04 -5.56
C TYR A 223 -5.16 9.39 -4.59
N GLN A 224 -4.43 10.22 -3.85
CA GLN A 224 -3.33 9.76 -3.01
C GLN A 224 -3.76 9.53 -1.57
N ASN A 225 -3.11 8.57 -0.91
CA ASN A 225 -3.55 8.05 0.39
C ASN A 225 -3.51 9.10 1.51
N VAL A 226 -2.56 10.04 1.42
CA VAL A 226 -2.24 11.04 2.46
C VAL A 226 -3.32 12.12 2.60
N ASP A 227 -3.76 12.68 1.47
CA ASP A 227 -4.71 13.80 1.43
C ASP A 227 -6.07 13.42 0.85
N ALA A 228 -6.20 12.24 0.25
CA ALA A 228 -7.38 11.75 -0.45
C ALA A 228 -7.81 12.64 -1.64
N MET A 229 -6.92 13.50 -2.14
CA MET A 229 -7.24 14.46 -3.20
C MET A 229 -6.70 14.01 -4.56
N PRO A 230 -7.37 14.36 -5.66
CA PRO A 230 -6.86 14.11 -7.00
C PRO A 230 -5.67 15.01 -7.30
N SER A 231 -4.64 14.45 -7.93
CA SER A 231 -3.52 15.21 -8.48
C SER A 231 -3.12 14.72 -9.87
N VAL A 232 -2.73 15.68 -10.72
CA VAL A 232 -2.01 15.45 -11.98
C VAL A 232 -0.66 16.17 -12.00
N ASP A 233 -0.26 16.76 -10.87
CA ASP A 233 0.99 17.48 -10.70
C ASP A 233 2.06 16.50 -10.17
N PRO A 234 3.11 16.20 -10.96
CA PRO A 234 4.19 15.30 -10.57
C PRO A 234 4.87 15.67 -9.24
N ASP A 235 5.01 16.97 -8.93
CA ASP A 235 5.71 17.40 -7.73
C ASP A 235 4.84 17.19 -6.48
N ARG A 236 3.55 17.49 -6.56
CA ARG A 236 2.58 17.13 -5.50
C ARG A 236 2.52 15.62 -5.31
N ILE A 237 2.46 14.86 -6.41
CA ILE A 237 2.43 13.39 -6.37
C ILE A 237 3.64 12.84 -5.62
N ARG A 238 4.84 13.31 -5.98
CA ARG A 238 6.09 12.92 -5.34
C ARG A 238 6.10 13.25 -3.84
N THR A 239 5.72 14.48 -3.48
CA THR A 239 5.67 14.92 -2.07
C THR A 239 4.74 14.05 -1.23
N ASN A 240 3.54 13.77 -1.74
CA ASN A 240 2.58 12.90 -1.05
C ASN A 240 3.09 11.45 -0.94
N LEU A 241 3.76 10.93 -1.98
CA LEU A 241 4.32 9.58 -1.94
C LEU A 241 5.44 9.43 -0.90
N VAL A 242 6.27 10.46 -0.71
CA VAL A 242 7.27 10.51 0.37
C VAL A 242 6.62 10.43 1.75
N ALA A 243 5.50 11.13 1.96
CA ALA A 243 4.80 11.16 3.24
C ALA A 243 3.97 9.90 3.53
N GLN A 244 3.74 9.04 2.53
CA GLN A 244 2.76 7.95 2.59
C GLN A 244 3.01 6.97 3.75
N LEU A 245 4.27 6.60 4.02
CA LEU A 245 4.59 5.56 5.01
C LEU A 245 4.34 5.97 6.46
N THR A 246 4.28 7.27 6.73
CA THR A 246 4.06 7.84 8.08
C THR A 246 2.73 8.57 8.20
N SER A 247 1.93 8.56 7.13
CA SER A 247 0.61 9.16 7.06
C SER A 247 -0.47 8.09 6.98
N PRO A 248 -1.70 8.37 7.47
CA PRO A 248 -2.81 7.44 7.35
C PRO A 248 -3.21 7.22 5.90
N VAL A 249 -3.71 6.03 5.59
CA VAL A 249 -4.41 5.72 4.34
C VAL A 249 -5.87 6.14 4.47
N LYS A 250 -6.21 7.28 3.86
CA LYS A 250 -7.57 7.84 3.85
C LYS A 250 -8.44 7.23 2.75
N TRP A 251 -8.63 5.90 2.77
CA TRP A 251 -9.28 5.17 1.69
C TRP A 251 -10.77 5.52 1.56
N THR A 252 -11.51 5.62 2.67
CA THR A 252 -12.90 6.08 2.68
C THR A 252 -13.04 7.41 1.94
N GLN A 253 -12.20 8.39 2.30
CA GLN A 253 -12.23 9.72 1.71
C GLN A 253 -11.82 9.71 0.24
N SER A 254 -10.84 8.89 -0.15
CA SER A 254 -10.46 8.73 -1.56
C SER A 254 -11.62 8.19 -2.39
N VAL A 255 -12.37 7.21 -1.87
CA VAL A 255 -13.55 6.65 -2.55
C VAL A 255 -14.67 7.69 -2.65
N GLU A 256 -14.96 8.42 -1.58
CA GLU A 256 -15.96 9.49 -1.58
C GLU A 256 -15.61 10.60 -2.60
N ASN A 257 -14.36 11.06 -2.62
CA ASN A 257 -13.91 12.09 -3.55
C ASN A 257 -13.87 11.61 -5.00
N MET A 258 -13.72 10.31 -5.27
CA MET A 258 -13.84 9.75 -6.62
C MET A 258 -15.29 9.69 -7.13
N ILE A 259 -16.27 9.65 -6.23
CA ILE A 259 -17.71 9.57 -6.57
C ILE A 259 -18.32 10.97 -6.75
N ALA A 260 -17.79 11.99 -6.07
CA ALA A 260 -18.24 13.38 -6.11
C ALA A 260 -18.06 14.05 -7.48
#